data_AF-A0AAN4Z8D2-F1
#
_entry.id   AF-A0AAN4Z8D2-F1
#
_cell.length_a   1.000
_cell.length_b   1.000
_cell.length_c   1.000
_cell.angle_alpha   90.00
_cell.angle_beta   90.00
_cell.angle_gamma   90.00
#
_symmetry.space_group_name_H-M   'P 1'
#
loop_
_entity.id
_entity.type
_entity.pdbx_description
1 polymer ?
#
loop_
_entity_poly.entity_id
_entity_poly.type
_entity_poly.pdbx_seq_one_letter_code
_entity_poly.pdbx_strand_id
1 'polypeptide(L)'
;MSRLVAFLLATAPIVVAQGPCQADGAFMVNARSCEDMADIATCHTTFPITDNRPSERCFQTAYADFASLCRKTCFLCCQDPQYNCPDRPDAPFSCADMHRSCNTWKDVMTYFCPGTCGHCQHSQCKDNRLDCANFKGLCSDPDFAPLMRSDCSLSCGFCTSSGPTQPIQIPEKKPEDDINCFDSDSRCAMWARNGYCINPKYEKAKCRKSCGLCGSSSFYFLE
;
A
#
# COMPACT_ATOMS: atom_id res chain seq x y z
N MET A 1 32.17 -39.11 55.24
CA MET A 1 31.37 -39.07 54.01
C MET A 1 30.58 -37.76 54.01
N SER A 2 31.15 -36.68 53.46
CA SER A 2 30.51 -35.36 53.44
C SER A 2 29.77 -35.19 52.11
N ARG A 3 28.44 -35.12 52.13
CA ARG A 3 27.63 -34.90 50.93
C ARG A 3 27.53 -33.40 50.65
N LEU A 4 28.27 -32.93 49.66
CA LEU A 4 28.10 -31.62 49.05
C LEU A 4 26.74 -31.55 48.35
N VAL A 5 25.86 -30.66 48.82
CA VAL A 5 24.60 -30.32 48.16
C VAL A 5 24.91 -29.22 47.15
N ALA A 6 24.91 -29.56 45.86
CA ALA A 6 25.06 -28.60 44.78
C ALA A 6 23.76 -27.81 44.60
N PHE A 7 23.76 -26.54 44.97
CA PHE A 7 22.67 -25.62 44.64
C PHE A 7 22.78 -25.24 43.15
N LEU A 8 21.91 -25.83 42.33
CA LEU A 8 21.67 -25.39 40.96
C LEU A 8 20.99 -24.01 41.01
N LEU A 9 21.73 -22.95 40.72
CA LEU A 9 21.16 -21.63 40.45
C LEU A 9 20.36 -21.72 39.16
N ALA A 10 19.03 -21.81 39.27
CA ALA A 10 18.13 -21.64 38.14
C ALA A 10 18.25 -20.19 37.66
N THR A 11 19.00 -19.95 36.58
CA THR A 11 18.96 -18.66 35.89
C THR A 11 17.58 -18.54 35.28
N ALA A 12 16.74 -17.66 35.83
CA ALA A 12 15.46 -17.31 35.24
C ALA A 12 15.68 -16.93 33.77
N PRO A 13 14.92 -17.50 32.81
CA PRO A 13 15.03 -17.09 31.42
C PRO A 13 14.72 -15.59 31.36
N ILE A 14 15.58 -14.82 30.72
CA ILE A 14 15.34 -13.41 30.43
C ILE A 14 14.02 -13.37 29.64
N VAL A 15 12.95 -12.88 30.26
CA VAL A 15 11.70 -12.60 29.56
C VAL A 15 12.00 -11.41 28.66
N VAL A 16 12.42 -11.69 27.43
CA VAL A 16 12.41 -10.70 26.37
C VAL A 16 10.94 -10.35 26.18
N ALA A 17 10.57 -9.07 26.34
CA ALA A 17 9.20 -8.63 26.08
C ALA A 17 8.79 -9.12 24.68
N GLN A 18 7.92 -10.12 24.63
CA GLN A 18 7.43 -10.71 23.38
C GLN A 18 6.25 -9.86 22.91
N GLY A 19 6.31 -9.41 21.66
CA GLY A 19 5.30 -8.55 21.07
C GLY A 19 5.06 -8.92 19.61
N PRO A 20 3.95 -8.49 19.03
CA PRO A 20 3.53 -8.90 17.69
C PRO A 20 4.41 -8.34 16.56
N CYS A 21 5.19 -7.30 16.82
CA CYS A 21 6.08 -6.63 15.85
C CYS A 21 7.54 -7.05 16.02
N GLN A 22 7.80 -8.36 16.06
CA GLN A 22 9.14 -8.91 16.24
C GLN A 22 9.53 -9.87 15.12
N ALA A 23 10.81 -9.85 14.77
CA ALA A 23 11.47 -10.82 13.90
C ALA A 23 12.81 -11.19 14.53
N ASP A 24 13.15 -12.48 14.53
CA ASP A 24 14.41 -13.01 15.08
C ASP A 24 14.72 -12.56 16.52
N GLY A 25 13.67 -12.40 17.35
CA GLY A 25 13.79 -12.01 18.75
C GLY A 25 14.04 -10.51 18.99
N ALA A 26 13.98 -9.68 17.93
CA ALA A 26 14.10 -8.23 18.01
C ALA A 26 12.85 -7.54 17.48
N PHE A 27 12.55 -6.34 17.99
CA PHE A 27 11.49 -5.51 17.41
C PHE A 27 11.91 -5.01 16.04
N MET A 28 11.02 -5.15 15.07
CA MET A 28 11.22 -4.67 13.71
C MET A 28 11.31 -3.13 13.68
N VAL A 29 12.01 -2.56 12.70
CA VAL A 29 12.12 -1.09 12.58
C VAL A 29 10.75 -0.45 12.34
N ASN A 30 9.93 -1.07 11.48
CA ASN A 30 8.56 -0.62 11.21
C ASN A 30 7.62 -0.66 12.41
N ALA A 31 8.00 -1.29 13.54
CA ALA A 31 7.24 -1.30 14.77
C ALA A 31 7.09 0.11 15.39
N ARG A 32 7.91 1.08 14.98
CA ARG A 32 7.91 2.45 15.50
C ARG A 32 7.83 3.54 14.43
N SER A 33 7.61 3.16 13.18
CA SER A 33 7.64 4.10 12.04
C SER A 33 6.43 5.03 11.97
N CYS A 34 5.48 4.87 12.88
CA CYS A 34 4.28 5.66 12.99
C CYS A 34 4.30 6.59 14.21
N GLU A 35 3.24 7.39 14.37
CA GLU A 35 3.04 8.22 15.55
C GLU A 35 2.00 7.65 16.52
N ASP A 36 2.11 8.02 17.80
CA ASP A 36 1.04 7.78 18.76
C ASP A 36 -0.20 8.60 18.38
N MET A 37 -1.37 7.99 18.54
CA MET A 37 -2.66 8.66 18.35
C MET A 37 -3.09 9.41 19.61
N ALA A 38 -2.72 8.88 20.77
CA ALA A 38 -2.87 9.57 22.05
C ALA A 38 -1.71 10.52 22.31
N ASP A 39 -1.90 11.42 23.28
CA ASP A 39 -0.85 12.33 23.72
C ASP A 39 0.37 11.58 24.25
N ILE A 40 1.55 12.05 23.84
CA ILE A 40 2.84 11.39 24.10
C ILE A 40 3.17 11.31 25.59
N ALA A 41 2.79 12.33 26.39
CA ALA A 41 3.01 12.30 27.83
C ALA A 41 2.11 11.25 28.50
N THR A 42 0.87 11.11 28.02
CA THR A 42 -0.05 10.07 28.49
C THR A 42 0.45 8.66 28.14
N CYS A 43 0.97 8.49 26.92
CA CYS A 43 1.58 7.22 26.51
C CYS A 43 2.83 6.88 27.32
N HIS A 44 3.76 7.80 27.52
CA HIS A 44 4.98 7.55 28.29
C HIS A 44 4.75 7.32 29.78
N THR A 45 3.74 7.98 30.37
CA THR A 45 3.38 7.78 31.78
C THR A 45 2.71 6.43 32.01
N THR A 46 1.89 5.97 31.07
CA THR A 46 1.17 4.70 31.19
C THR A 46 2.04 3.49 30.78
N PHE A 47 2.81 3.68 29.70
CA PHE A 47 3.68 2.70 29.06
C PHE A 47 5.13 3.24 29.03
N PRO A 48 5.82 3.24 30.17
CA PRO A 48 7.20 3.71 30.22
C PRO A 48 8.10 2.86 29.32
N ILE A 49 8.98 3.54 28.57
CA ILE A 49 10.00 2.91 27.73
C ILE A 49 11.30 2.85 28.54
N THR A 50 11.89 1.66 28.65
CA THR A 50 13.15 1.43 29.36
C THR A 50 14.10 0.65 28.47
N ASP A 51 15.36 1.07 28.35
CA ASP A 51 16.37 0.43 27.49
C ASP A 51 15.88 0.16 26.07
N ASN A 52 15.15 1.12 25.51
CA ASN A 52 14.59 1.02 24.17
C ASN A 52 13.60 -0.15 24.00
N ARG A 53 12.95 -0.60 25.07
CA ARG A 53 11.91 -1.64 25.10
C ARG A 53 10.57 -1.05 25.56
N PRO A 54 9.44 -1.52 24.99
CA PRO A 54 8.13 -1.07 25.40
C PRO A 54 7.74 -1.74 26.72
N SER A 55 6.83 -1.13 27.47
CA SER A 55 6.29 -1.71 28.70
C SER A 55 5.59 -3.04 28.42
N GLU A 56 5.71 -4.03 29.31
CA GLU A 56 4.95 -5.30 29.21
C GLU A 56 3.43 -5.08 29.18
N ARG A 57 2.96 -3.97 29.77
CA ARG A 57 1.55 -3.57 29.73
C ARG A 57 1.03 -3.39 28.31
N CYS A 58 1.88 -3.03 27.36
CA CYS A 58 1.51 -2.92 25.94
C CYS A 58 0.94 -4.22 25.37
N PHE A 59 1.27 -5.38 25.97
CA PHE A 59 0.87 -6.70 25.49
C PHE A 59 -0.14 -7.39 26.41
N GLN A 60 -0.64 -6.69 27.43
CA GLN A 60 -1.67 -7.19 28.32
C GLN A 60 -3.05 -6.84 27.78
N THR A 61 -3.98 -7.80 27.81
CA THR A 61 -5.36 -7.61 27.32
C THR A 61 -6.09 -6.48 28.02
N ALA A 62 -5.81 -6.23 29.30
CA ALA A 62 -6.40 -5.14 30.08
C ALA A 62 -6.05 -3.73 29.55
N TYR A 63 -4.98 -3.61 28.76
CA TYR A 63 -4.51 -2.33 28.20
C TYR A 63 -4.57 -2.29 26.68
N ALA A 64 -5.13 -3.32 26.01
CA ALA A 64 -5.04 -3.48 24.56
C ALA A 64 -5.53 -2.26 23.78
N ASP A 65 -6.70 -1.73 24.15
CA ASP A 65 -7.28 -0.55 23.48
C ASP A 65 -6.39 0.67 23.63
N PHE A 66 -5.86 0.91 24.84
CA PHE A 66 -4.99 2.05 25.09
C PHE A 66 -3.60 1.89 24.46
N ALA A 67 -3.06 0.67 24.45
CA ALA A 67 -1.82 0.34 23.77
C ALA A 67 -1.92 0.60 22.25
N SER A 68 -3.10 0.37 21.65
CA SER A 68 -3.35 0.68 20.23
C SER A 68 -3.31 2.19 19.94
N LEU A 69 -3.74 3.04 20.88
CA LEU A 69 -3.62 4.49 20.78
C LEU A 69 -2.18 4.96 21.00
N CYS A 70 -1.41 4.21 21.79
CA CYS A 70 0.02 4.43 22.04
C CYS A 70 0.91 3.53 21.18
N ARG A 71 0.51 3.29 19.93
CA ARG A 71 1.14 2.37 18.97
C ARG A 71 2.63 2.59 18.74
N LYS A 72 3.14 3.83 18.71
CA LYS A 72 4.58 4.11 18.59
C LYS A 72 5.30 3.80 19.90
N THR A 73 4.73 4.20 21.04
CA THR A 73 5.31 3.93 22.36
C THR A 73 5.34 2.43 22.67
N CYS A 74 4.31 1.69 22.25
CA CYS A 74 4.16 0.26 22.46
C CYS A 74 4.78 -0.63 21.37
N PHE A 75 5.39 -0.03 20.35
CA PHE A 75 6.02 -0.71 19.21
C PHE A 75 5.03 -1.60 18.44
N LEU A 76 3.85 -1.05 18.15
CA LEU A 76 2.74 -1.72 17.46
C LEU A 76 2.49 -1.14 16.06
N CYS A 77 3.33 -0.23 15.55
CA CYS A 77 3.11 0.38 14.24
C CYS A 77 3.04 -0.65 13.10
N CYS A 78 3.72 -1.80 13.21
CA CYS A 78 3.65 -2.86 12.20
C CYS A 78 2.26 -3.52 12.10
N GLN A 79 1.35 -3.26 13.04
CA GLN A 79 -0.02 -3.75 12.96
C GLN A 79 -0.89 -2.86 12.08
N ASP A 80 -0.45 -1.64 11.79
CA ASP A 80 -1.14 -0.72 10.90
C ASP A 80 -0.76 -1.04 9.44
N PRO A 81 -1.74 -1.33 8.56
CA PRO A 81 -1.50 -1.61 7.14
C PRO A 81 -0.72 -0.50 6.40
N GLN A 82 -0.76 0.75 6.87
CA GLN A 82 0.02 1.85 6.28
C GLN A 82 1.54 1.73 6.52
N TYR A 83 1.96 0.87 7.45
CA TYR A 83 3.35 0.65 7.85
C TYR A 83 3.76 -0.82 7.72
N ASN A 84 2.85 -1.68 7.27
CA ASN A 84 3.05 -3.11 7.11
C ASN A 84 2.73 -3.58 5.69
N CYS A 85 3.77 -3.63 4.88
CA CYS A 85 3.74 -4.07 3.49
C CYS A 85 4.98 -4.94 3.22
N PRO A 86 4.98 -5.74 2.14
CA PRO A 86 6.18 -6.46 1.75
C PRO A 86 7.26 -5.50 1.23
N ASP A 87 8.51 -5.83 1.50
CA ASP A 87 9.65 -5.27 0.78
C ASP A 87 9.67 -5.80 -0.66
N ARG A 88 10.38 -5.08 -1.53
CA ARG A 88 10.45 -5.44 -2.93
C ARG A 88 11.42 -6.59 -3.17
N PRO A 89 11.02 -7.62 -3.93
CA PRO A 89 11.90 -8.77 -4.20
C PRO A 89 13.04 -8.43 -5.17
N ASP A 90 12.92 -7.35 -5.96
CA ASP A 90 13.93 -6.87 -6.90
C ASP A 90 14.95 -5.90 -6.26
N ALA A 91 14.96 -5.79 -4.93
CA ALA A 91 15.96 -5.01 -4.23
C ALA A 91 17.38 -5.55 -4.53
N PRO A 92 18.34 -4.67 -4.93
CA PRO A 92 19.71 -5.12 -5.22
C PRO A 92 20.52 -5.44 -3.94
N PHE A 93 19.89 -5.39 -2.77
CA PHE A 93 20.46 -5.63 -1.45
C PHE A 93 19.41 -6.17 -0.49
N SER A 94 19.86 -6.75 0.63
CA SER A 94 18.99 -7.24 1.71
C SER A 94 18.42 -6.09 2.52
N CYS A 95 17.08 -5.99 2.57
CA CYS A 95 16.40 -5.00 3.40
C CYS A 95 16.65 -5.24 4.90
N ALA A 96 16.74 -6.50 5.32
CA ALA A 96 17.07 -6.88 6.69
C ALA A 96 18.45 -6.35 7.10
N ASP A 97 19.44 -6.32 6.21
CA ASP A 97 20.78 -5.80 6.51
C ASP A 97 20.83 -4.26 6.46
N MET A 98 20.03 -3.67 5.59
CA MET A 98 20.04 -2.23 5.32
C MET A 98 19.05 -1.43 6.19
N HIS A 99 18.36 -2.06 7.15
CA HIS A 99 17.33 -1.43 7.99
C HIS A 99 17.79 -0.16 8.73
N ARG A 100 19.08 -0.03 9.06
CA ARG A 100 19.62 1.19 9.70
C ARG A 100 19.66 2.39 8.76
N SER A 101 19.57 2.15 7.46
CA SER A 101 19.62 3.19 6.43
C SER A 101 18.26 3.77 6.07
N CYS A 102 17.17 3.36 6.73
CA CYS A 102 15.83 3.89 6.49
C CYS A 102 15.77 5.43 6.57
N ASN A 103 16.60 6.05 7.43
CA ASN A 103 16.68 7.51 7.56
C ASN A 103 17.79 8.17 6.70
N THR A 104 18.90 7.47 6.46
CA THR A 104 20.04 8.05 5.72
C THR A 104 19.87 7.93 4.21
N TRP A 105 19.29 6.83 3.73
CA TRP A 105 19.00 6.55 2.31
C TRP A 105 17.48 6.47 2.10
N LYS A 106 16.77 7.48 2.58
CA LYS A 106 15.31 7.45 2.69
C LYS A 106 14.61 7.09 1.39
N ASP A 107 14.97 7.69 0.26
CA ASP A 107 14.29 7.44 -1.02
C ASP A 107 14.50 6.00 -1.52
N VAL A 108 15.75 5.54 -1.48
CA VAL A 108 16.15 4.18 -1.90
C VAL A 108 15.50 3.13 -1.00
N MET A 109 15.56 3.34 0.32
CA MET A 109 14.99 2.43 1.30
C MET A 109 13.48 2.45 1.32
N THR A 110 12.85 3.59 1.12
CA THR A 110 11.39 3.68 0.96
C THR A 110 10.95 2.96 -0.32
N TYR A 111 11.75 3.00 -1.39
CA TYR A 111 11.40 2.34 -2.64
C TYR A 111 11.56 0.82 -2.58
N PHE A 112 12.73 0.34 -2.17
CA PHE A 112 13.05 -1.09 -2.16
C PHE A 112 12.62 -1.80 -0.88
N CYS A 113 12.70 -1.12 0.26
CA CYS A 113 12.49 -1.69 1.59
C CYS A 113 11.39 -0.98 2.41
N PRO A 114 10.21 -0.72 1.83
CA PRO A 114 9.15 -0.01 2.55
C PRO A 114 8.57 -0.74 3.73
N GLY A 115 8.53 -2.08 3.70
CA GLY A 115 8.09 -2.91 4.80
C GLY A 115 9.05 -2.83 5.96
N THR A 116 10.34 -3.03 5.70
CA THR A 116 11.40 -2.90 6.70
C THR A 116 11.38 -1.51 7.34
N CYS A 117 11.24 -0.45 6.54
CA CYS A 117 11.25 0.92 7.05
C CYS A 117 9.90 1.44 7.58
N GLY A 118 8.81 0.71 7.36
CA GLY A 118 7.46 1.19 7.66
C GLY A 118 7.09 2.45 6.87
N HIS A 119 7.46 2.50 5.58
CA HIS A 119 7.16 3.61 4.66
C HIS A 119 6.31 3.15 3.47
N CYS A 120 5.34 2.28 3.75
CA CYS A 120 4.48 1.66 2.73
C CYS A 120 3.62 2.65 1.96
N GLN A 121 3.25 3.76 2.58
CA GLN A 121 2.49 4.80 1.89
C GLN A 121 3.29 5.44 0.74
N HIS A 122 4.59 5.68 0.96
CA HIS A 122 5.43 6.36 -0.01
C HIS A 122 5.93 5.41 -1.11
N SER A 123 6.05 4.13 -0.82
CA SER A 123 6.57 3.13 -1.76
C SER A 123 5.59 2.67 -2.83
N GLN A 124 4.30 2.83 -2.55
CA GLN A 124 3.20 2.59 -3.47
C GLN A 124 2.94 3.80 -4.38
N CYS A 125 3.45 4.98 -4.01
CA CYS A 125 3.30 6.18 -4.81
C CYS A 125 4.61 6.59 -5.47
N LYS A 126 4.79 6.09 -6.69
CA LYS A 126 5.94 6.41 -7.54
C LYS A 126 5.47 6.76 -8.93
N ASP A 127 6.35 7.40 -9.67
CA ASP A 127 6.23 7.43 -11.12
C ASP A 127 6.76 6.11 -11.68
N ASN A 128 5.96 5.44 -12.50
CA ASN A 128 6.37 4.27 -13.28
C ASN A 128 7.12 4.68 -14.55
N ARG A 129 7.13 5.97 -14.89
CA ARG A 129 7.87 6.51 -16.02
C ARG A 129 8.85 7.60 -15.61
N LEU A 130 9.98 7.67 -16.32
CA LEU A 130 11.04 8.65 -16.08
C LEU A 130 10.69 10.06 -16.59
N ASP A 131 9.73 10.16 -17.51
CA ASP A 131 9.37 11.38 -18.23
C ASP A 131 8.16 12.11 -17.64
N CYS A 132 7.65 11.67 -16.48
CA CYS A 132 6.48 12.25 -15.82
C CYS A 132 6.61 13.76 -15.53
N ALA A 133 7.82 14.27 -15.35
CA ALA A 133 8.09 15.71 -15.22
C ALA A 133 7.60 16.52 -16.44
N ASN A 134 7.66 15.94 -17.65
CA ASN A 134 7.23 16.58 -18.90
C ASN A 134 5.71 16.58 -19.06
N PHE A 135 5.01 15.67 -18.39
CA PHE A 135 3.58 15.44 -18.55
C PHE A 135 2.73 15.97 -17.39
N LYS A 136 3.31 16.80 -16.51
CA LYS A 136 2.59 17.40 -15.37
C LYS A 136 1.31 18.14 -15.77
N GLY A 137 1.26 18.73 -16.97
CA GLY A 137 0.05 19.40 -17.48
C GLY A 137 -1.14 18.45 -17.70
N LEU A 138 -0.88 17.15 -17.85
CA LEU A 138 -1.92 16.12 -18.07
C LEU A 138 -2.51 15.61 -16.75
N CYS A 139 -1.94 15.95 -15.60
CA CYS A 139 -2.43 15.49 -14.30
C CYS A 139 -3.87 15.94 -14.01
N SER A 140 -4.30 17.07 -14.60
CA SER A 140 -5.66 17.61 -14.44
C SER A 140 -6.58 17.31 -15.63
N ASP A 141 -6.08 16.66 -16.68
CA ASP A 141 -6.87 16.33 -17.86
C ASP A 141 -7.71 15.05 -17.61
N PRO A 142 -9.05 15.09 -17.75
CA PRO A 142 -9.91 13.94 -17.49
C PRO A 142 -9.62 12.70 -18.34
N ASP A 143 -9.15 12.88 -19.58
CA ASP A 143 -8.87 11.79 -20.50
C ASP A 143 -7.55 11.08 -20.12
N PHE A 144 -6.59 11.83 -19.59
CA PHE A 144 -5.28 11.31 -19.17
C PHE A 144 -5.20 11.01 -17.67
N ALA A 145 -6.16 11.43 -16.87
CA ALA A 145 -6.19 11.22 -15.42
C ALA A 145 -6.00 9.73 -15.00
N PRO A 146 -6.58 8.73 -15.69
CA PRO A 146 -6.32 7.32 -15.36
C PRO A 146 -4.84 6.94 -15.58
N LEU A 147 -4.27 7.35 -16.72
CA LEU A 147 -2.88 7.09 -17.08
C LEU A 147 -1.92 7.82 -16.14
N MET A 148 -2.17 9.11 -15.88
CA MET A 148 -1.34 9.91 -14.98
C MET A 148 -1.42 9.41 -13.53
N ARG A 149 -2.57 8.87 -13.11
CA ARG A 149 -2.73 8.24 -11.80
C ARG A 149 -2.00 6.91 -11.67
N SER A 150 -1.85 6.15 -12.76
CA SER A 150 -1.08 4.91 -12.80
C SER A 150 0.42 5.16 -12.91
N ASP A 151 0.82 6.02 -13.85
CA ASP A 151 2.20 6.05 -14.33
C ASP A 151 3.00 7.23 -13.78
N CYS A 152 2.32 8.28 -13.33
CA CYS A 152 2.91 9.52 -12.85
C CYS A 152 2.30 9.94 -11.50
N SER A 153 1.93 8.96 -10.67
CA SER A 153 1.22 9.16 -9.41
C SER A 153 1.93 10.15 -8.48
N LEU A 154 3.27 10.11 -8.48
CA LEU A 154 4.13 10.96 -7.66
C LEU A 154 4.26 12.36 -8.26
N SER A 155 4.62 12.46 -9.54
CA SER A 155 4.75 13.73 -10.26
C SER A 155 3.47 14.55 -10.29
N CYS A 156 2.31 13.88 -10.32
CA CYS A 156 1.00 14.51 -10.30
C CYS A 156 0.45 14.80 -8.90
N GLY A 157 1.17 14.43 -7.83
CA GLY A 157 0.74 14.67 -6.46
C GLY A 157 -0.48 13.86 -6.04
N PHE A 158 -0.76 12.74 -6.70
CA PHE A 158 -1.87 11.84 -6.34
C PHE A 158 -1.58 11.01 -5.07
N CYS A 159 -0.39 11.15 -4.49
CA CYS A 159 0.08 10.41 -3.32
C CYS A 159 -0.53 10.82 -1.98
N THR A 160 -1.41 11.82 -1.92
CA THR A 160 -1.95 12.31 -0.64
C THR A 160 -2.83 11.25 0.02
N SER A 161 -2.62 11.02 1.32
CA SER A 161 -3.33 10.09 2.20
C SER A 161 -4.84 10.34 2.23
N SER A 162 -5.53 9.87 1.21
CA SER A 162 -6.95 9.62 1.25
C SER A 162 -7.21 8.52 0.24
N GLY A 163 -6.88 7.30 0.65
CA GLY A 163 -7.80 6.23 0.33
C GLY A 163 -9.03 6.47 1.18
N PRO A 164 -10.17 6.91 0.64
CA PRO A 164 -11.38 6.28 1.12
C PRO A 164 -11.24 4.82 0.69
N THR A 165 -11.25 3.92 1.66
CA THR A 165 -11.97 2.66 1.49
C THR A 165 -13.40 3.05 1.13
N GLN A 166 -13.64 3.44 -0.13
CA GLN A 166 -14.97 3.35 -0.65
C GLN A 166 -15.19 1.84 -0.81
N PRO A 167 -16.22 1.26 -0.17
CA PRO A 167 -16.71 -0.01 -0.68
C PRO A 167 -16.92 0.19 -2.17
N ILE A 168 -16.42 -0.77 -2.95
CA ILE A 168 -16.63 -0.85 -4.39
C ILE A 168 -18.14 -0.70 -4.60
N GLN A 169 -18.59 0.49 -4.97
CA GLN A 169 -19.94 0.67 -5.49
C GLN A 169 -19.88 0.10 -6.90
N ILE A 170 -20.19 -1.19 -6.99
CA ILE A 170 -20.58 -1.85 -8.22
C ILE A 170 -21.75 -1.03 -8.75
N PRO A 171 -21.63 -0.35 -9.92
CA PRO A 171 -22.79 0.22 -10.57
C PRO A 171 -23.77 -0.93 -10.81
N GLU A 172 -24.97 -0.77 -10.28
CA GLU A 172 -26.06 -1.71 -10.38
C GLU A 172 -26.28 -2.12 -11.85
N LYS A 173 -26.33 -3.43 -12.05
CA LYS A 173 -26.41 -4.13 -13.33
C LYS A 173 -27.61 -3.63 -14.16
N LYS A 174 -27.34 -3.03 -15.33
CA LYS A 174 -28.35 -2.96 -16.42
C LYS A 174 -28.09 -4.13 -17.39
N PRO A 175 -29.09 -4.96 -17.70
CA PRO A 175 -28.92 -6.14 -18.55
C PRO A 175 -28.94 -5.77 -20.04
N GLU A 176 -27.88 -6.14 -20.77
CA GLU A 176 -27.87 -6.92 -22.04
C GLU A 176 -26.44 -6.89 -22.60
N ASP A 177 -25.67 -7.93 -22.27
CA ASP A 177 -24.30 -8.10 -22.74
C ASP A 177 -24.31 -8.49 -24.23
N ASP A 178 -24.07 -7.50 -25.09
CA ASP A 178 -23.29 -7.74 -26.30
C ASP A 178 -21.86 -8.09 -25.83
N ILE A 179 -21.65 -9.38 -25.50
CA ILE A 179 -20.39 -9.95 -24.98
C ILE A 179 -19.18 -9.56 -25.84
N ASN A 180 -19.41 -9.20 -27.11
CA ASN A 180 -18.39 -8.78 -28.07
C ASN A 180 -18.38 -7.28 -28.36
N CYS A 181 -18.97 -6.44 -27.48
CA CYS A 181 -18.89 -5.00 -27.63
C CYS A 181 -17.74 -4.37 -26.85
N PHE A 182 -16.57 -4.39 -27.48
CA PHE A 182 -15.40 -3.67 -27.03
C PHE A 182 -14.77 -2.90 -28.20
N ASP A 183 -13.97 -1.90 -27.87
CA ASP A 183 -13.11 -1.25 -28.84
C ASP A 183 -11.84 -2.08 -29.00
N SER A 184 -11.50 -2.40 -30.25
CA SER A 184 -10.30 -3.18 -30.60
C SER A 184 -9.04 -2.32 -30.73
N ASP A 185 -9.16 -0.99 -30.57
CA ASP A 185 -8.04 -0.04 -30.64
C ASP A 185 -8.20 1.03 -29.55
N SER A 186 -7.10 1.37 -28.88
CA SER A 186 -7.08 2.37 -27.81
C SER A 186 -7.41 3.79 -28.28
N ARG A 187 -7.34 4.05 -29.59
CA ARG A 187 -7.64 5.37 -30.20
C ARG A 187 -9.11 5.54 -30.55
N CYS A 188 -9.96 4.54 -30.33
CA CYS A 188 -11.38 4.57 -30.69
C CYS A 188 -12.15 5.76 -30.08
N ALA A 189 -11.83 6.15 -28.84
CA ALA A 189 -12.45 7.31 -28.20
C ALA A 189 -12.15 8.62 -28.95
N MET A 190 -10.89 8.81 -29.36
CA MET A 190 -10.45 9.98 -30.12
C MET A 190 -11.09 10.01 -31.51
N TRP A 191 -11.10 8.88 -32.20
CA TRP A 191 -11.69 8.78 -33.53
C TRP A 191 -13.20 9.01 -33.52
N ALA A 192 -13.91 8.50 -32.51
CA ALA A 192 -15.34 8.75 -32.38
C ALA A 192 -15.64 10.24 -32.23
N ARG A 193 -14.89 10.95 -31.38
CA ARG A 193 -15.02 12.41 -31.19
C ARG A 193 -14.71 13.21 -32.45
N ASN A 194 -13.75 12.76 -33.26
CA ASN A 194 -13.39 13.41 -34.52
C ASN A 194 -14.29 13.02 -35.71
N GLY A 195 -15.46 12.43 -35.45
CA GLY A 195 -16.46 12.13 -36.48
C GLY A 195 -16.13 10.90 -37.34
N TYR A 196 -15.21 10.03 -36.92
CA TYR A 196 -14.87 8.84 -37.72
C TYR A 196 -15.96 7.77 -37.69
N CYS A 197 -16.90 7.82 -36.73
CA CYS A 197 -18.04 6.89 -36.67
C CYS A 197 -19.01 7.03 -37.85
N ILE A 198 -19.01 8.18 -38.54
CA ILE A 198 -19.83 8.42 -39.74
C ILE A 198 -19.05 8.21 -41.04
N ASN A 199 -17.72 8.04 -40.98
CA ASN A 199 -16.88 7.90 -42.17
C ASN A 199 -16.97 6.47 -42.76
N PRO A 200 -17.37 6.30 -44.03
CA PRO A 200 -17.53 4.97 -44.66
C PRO A 200 -16.19 4.28 -44.97
N LYS A 201 -15.06 5.00 -44.97
CA LYS A 201 -13.71 4.41 -45.13
C LYS A 201 -13.14 3.84 -43.83
N TYR A 202 -13.80 4.10 -42.71
CA TYR A 202 -13.34 3.70 -41.40
C TYR A 202 -14.04 2.40 -40.99
N GLU A 203 -13.28 1.35 -40.64
CA GLU A 203 -13.85 0.08 -40.17
C GLU A 203 -14.53 0.28 -38.80
N LYS A 204 -15.79 0.72 -38.83
CA LYS A 204 -16.65 0.97 -37.66
C LYS A 204 -16.73 -0.24 -36.71
N ALA A 205 -16.50 -1.43 -37.24
CA ALA A 205 -16.43 -2.69 -36.51
C ALA A 205 -15.29 -2.75 -35.48
N LYS A 206 -14.24 -1.92 -35.58
CA LYS A 206 -13.14 -1.89 -34.59
C LYS A 206 -13.46 -1.02 -33.38
N CYS A 207 -14.35 -0.04 -33.52
CA CYS A 207 -14.65 0.93 -32.48
C CYS A 207 -16.12 0.88 -32.07
N ARG A 208 -16.65 -0.34 -31.93
CA ARG A 208 -18.09 -0.55 -31.72
C ARG A 208 -18.59 0.17 -30.48
N LYS A 209 -17.82 0.11 -29.39
CA LYS A 209 -18.20 0.72 -28.13
C LYS A 209 -18.12 2.24 -28.22
N SER A 210 -16.99 2.78 -28.70
CA SER A 210 -16.81 4.23 -28.87
C SER A 210 -17.78 4.86 -29.87
N CYS A 211 -18.23 4.10 -30.88
CA CYS A 211 -19.20 4.56 -31.87
C CYS A 211 -20.67 4.26 -31.51
N GLY A 212 -20.94 3.72 -30.32
CA GLY A 212 -22.32 3.44 -29.87
C GLY A 212 -23.01 2.33 -30.67
N LEU A 213 -22.25 1.39 -31.23
CA LEU A 213 -22.72 0.26 -32.06
C LEU A 213 -22.90 -1.04 -31.26
N CYS A 214 -22.86 -0.96 -29.93
CA CYS A 214 -23.25 -2.08 -29.07
C CYS A 214 -24.76 -2.26 -29.14
N GLY A 215 -25.24 -3.48 -29.42
CA GLY A 215 -26.68 -3.79 -29.45
C GLY A 215 -27.31 -3.91 -30.85
N SER A 216 -26.52 -3.88 -31.92
CA SER A 216 -27.00 -4.18 -33.28
C SER A 216 -26.50 -5.55 -33.76
N SER A 217 -26.98 -6.64 -33.14
CA SER A 217 -26.93 -7.97 -33.72
C SER A 217 -28.18 -8.21 -34.56
N SER A 218 -28.04 -8.11 -35.88
CA SER A 218 -28.97 -8.69 -36.84
C SER A 218 -28.85 -10.21 -36.73
N PHE A 219 -29.80 -10.86 -36.08
CA PHE A 219 -29.98 -12.31 -36.16
C PHE A 219 -30.39 -12.67 -37.59
N TYR A 220 -29.45 -13.19 -38.39
CA TYR A 220 -29.82 -14.00 -39.56
C TYR A 220 -30.24 -15.38 -39.04
N PHE A 221 -31.53 -15.68 -39.13
CA PHE A 221 -32.03 -17.05 -39.08
C PHE A 221 -31.58 -17.76 -40.36
N LEU A 222 -30.90 -18.90 -40.20
CA LEU A 222 -30.83 -19.93 -41.22
C LEU A 222 -32.18 -20.66 -41.20
N GLU A 223 -32.87 -20.71 -42.34
CA GLU A 223 -33.65 -21.88 -42.76
C GLU A 223 -32.87 -22.62 -43.85
#